data_AF-A0A6A7K9R2-F1
#
_entry.id   AF-A0A6A7K9R2-F1
#
_cell.length_a   1.000
_cell.length_b   1.000
_cell.length_c   1.000
_cell.angle_alpha   90.00
_cell.angle_beta   90.00
_cell.angle_gamma   90.00
#
_symmetry.space_group_name_H-M   'P 1'
#
loop_
_entity.id
_entity.type
_entity.pdbx_description
1 polymer ?
#
loop_
_entity_poly.entity_id
_entity_poly.type
_entity_poly.pdbx_seq_one_letter_code
_entity_poly.pdbx_strand_id
1 'polypeptide(L)' 'MIKTNELKGIITKNGLTQKQIAGKIGITPKTFYEKMKKGVFGSDEIQIMIDFLGIENPSEIFFTKQVTLKDTKNN' A
#
# COMPACT_ATOMS: atom_id res chain seq x y z
N MET A 1 -1.22 -0.80 -10.06
CA MET A 1 -2.36 -0.23 -9.32
C MET A 1 -2.75 -1.22 -8.23
N ILE A 2 -2.85 -0.76 -6.98
CA ILE A 2 -3.03 -1.63 -5.81
C ILE A 2 -4.51 -1.99 -5.58
N LYS A 3 -4.78 -3.11 -4.90
CA LYS A 3 -6.12 -3.49 -4.44
C LYS A 3 -6.48 -2.74 -3.15
N THR A 4 -6.96 -1.51 -3.28
CA THR A 4 -7.24 -0.61 -2.15
C THR A 4 -8.36 -1.12 -1.22
N ASN A 5 -9.34 -1.83 -1.76
CA ASN A 5 -10.41 -2.45 -0.96
C ASN A 5 -9.86 -3.57 -0.06
N GLU A 6 -8.98 -4.41 -0.59
CA GLU A 6 -8.30 -5.47 0.18
C GLU A 6 -7.44 -4.87 1.30
N LEU A 7 -6.65 -3.84 0.95
CA LEU A 7 -5.85 -3.11 1.93
C LEU A 7 -6.71 -2.53 3.05
N LYS A 8 -7.87 -1.94 2.72
CA LYS A 8 -8.82 -1.44 3.73
C LYS A 8 -9.37 -2.56 4.62
N GLY A 9 -9.68 -3.72 4.05
CA GLY A 9 -10.11 -4.91 4.78
C GLY A 9 -9.05 -5.37 5.78
N ILE A 10 -7.80 -5.45 5.37
CA ILE A 10 -6.66 -5.84 6.22
C ILE A 10 -6.45 -4.84 7.35
N ILE A 11 -6.50 -3.54 7.06
CA ILE A 11 -6.40 -2.48 8.08
C ILE A 11 -7.50 -2.65 9.14
N THR A 12 -8.73 -2.91 8.70
CA THR A 12 -9.88 -3.10 9.60
C THR A 12 -9.76 -4.39 10.42
N LYS A 13 -9.30 -5.49 9.80
CA LYS A 13 -9.05 -6.78 10.46
C LYS A 13 -8.00 -6.67 11.57
N ASN A 14 -7.04 -5.76 11.41
CA ASN A 14 -6.03 -5.44 12.42
C ASN A 14 -6.52 -4.45 13.50
N GLY A 15 -7.79 -4.03 13.48
CA GLY A 15 -8.33 -3.06 14.43
C GLY A 15 -7.76 -1.64 14.27
N LEU A 16 -7.16 -1.36 13.11
CA LEU A 16 -6.51 -0.09 12.81
C LEU A 16 -7.39 0.79 11.94
N THR A 17 -7.11 2.08 11.97
CA THR A 17 -7.72 3.07 11.08
C THR A 17 -6.73 3.52 10.01
N GLN A 18 -7.24 3.95 8.86
CA GLN A 18 -6.38 4.52 7.79
C GLN A 18 -5.57 5.74 8.28
N LYS A 19 -6.11 6.51 9.25
CA LYS A 19 -5.39 7.62 9.90
C LYS A 19 -4.15 7.14 10.65
N GLN A 20 -4.24 6.01 11.36
CA GLN A 20 -3.09 5.42 12.04
C GLN A 20 -2.05 4.92 11.05
N ILE A 21 -2.47 4.30 9.94
CA ILE A 21 -1.53 3.86 8.89
C ILE A 21 -0.82 5.05 8.26
N ALA A 22 -1.54 6.13 7.97
CA ALA A 22 -0.96 7.37 7.44
C ALA A 22 0.18 7.89 8.35
N GLY A 23 -0.08 7.95 9.66
CA GLY A 23 0.94 8.32 10.65
C GLY A 23 2.13 7.34 10.68
N LYS A 24 1.87 6.04 10.52
CA LYS A 24 2.92 5.02 10.53
C LYS A 24 3.87 5.10 9.33
N ILE A 25 3.36 5.46 8.15
CA ILE A 25 4.16 5.64 6.93
C ILE A 25 4.65 7.08 6.75
N GLY A 26 4.43 7.96 7.74
CA GLY A 26 4.98 9.33 7.74
C GLY A 26 4.24 10.32 6.84
N ILE A 27 2.97 10.09 6.50
CA ILE A 27 2.17 11.00 5.67
C ILE A 27 0.91 11.50 6.38
N THR A 28 0.34 12.59 5.86
CA THR A 28 -0.93 13.09 6.39
C THR A 28 -2.09 12.15 6.01
N PRO A 29 -3.17 12.07 6.81
CA PRO A 29 -4.36 11.30 6.46
C PRO A 29 -4.96 11.74 5.11
N LYS A 30 -4.93 13.04 4.80
CA LYS A 30 -5.38 13.57 3.51
C LYS A 30 -4.59 12.96 2.35
N THR A 31 -3.26 12.97 2.44
CA THR A 31 -2.37 12.37 1.42
C THR A 31 -2.64 10.87 1.30
N PHE A 32 -2.87 10.18 2.42
CA PHE A 32 -3.22 8.75 2.42
C PHE A 32 -4.52 8.49 1.63
N TYR A 33 -5.57 9.28 1.87
CA TYR A 33 -6.83 9.14 1.13
C TYR A 33 -6.66 9.41 -0.38
N GLU A 34 -5.85 10.40 -0.74
CA GLU A 34 -5.54 10.69 -2.16
C GLU A 34 -4.78 9.53 -2.81
N LYS A 35 -3.83 8.92 -2.10
CA LYS A 35 -3.10 7.72 -2.56
C LYS A 35 -3.99 6.49 -2.66
N MET A 36 -4.93 6.31 -1.73
CA MET A 36 -5.98 5.28 -1.82
C MET A 36 -6.90 5.51 -3.01
N LYS A 37 -7.25 6.75 -3.35
CA LYS A 37 -8.05 7.05 -4.55
C LYS A 37 -7.27 6.76 -5.84
N LYS A 38 -5.97 7.10 -5.87
CA LYS A 38 -5.08 6.87 -7.01
C LYS A 38 -4.64 5.41 -7.14
N GLY A 39 -4.64 4.65 -6.04
CA GLY A 39 -4.13 3.29 -5.98
C GLY A 39 -2.61 3.20 -6.19
N VAL A 40 -1.87 4.22 -5.73
CA VAL A 40 -0.41 4.35 -5.91
C VAL A 40 0.24 4.75 -4.60
N PHE A 41 1.19 3.93 -4.16
CA PHE A 41 2.06 4.17 -2.99
C PHE A 41 3.52 3.93 -3.42
N GLY A 42 4.45 4.60 -2.76
CA GLY A 42 5.88 4.37 -2.96
C GLY A 42 6.32 3.02 -2.39
N SER A 43 7.44 2.50 -2.87
CA SER A 43 8.03 1.25 -2.37
C SER A 43 8.24 1.26 -0.86
N ASP A 44 8.76 2.36 -0.32
CA ASP A 44 9.11 2.48 1.10
C ASP A 44 7.84 2.48 1.97
N GLU A 45 6.79 3.16 1.52
CA GLU A 45 5.48 3.16 2.18
C GLU A 45 4.86 1.78 2.17
N ILE A 46 4.95 1.07 1.03
CA ILE A 46 4.44 -0.30 0.88
C ILE A 46 5.17 -1.23 1.82
N GLN A 47 6.50 -1.16 1.90
CA GLN A 47 7.30 -2.00 2.78
C GLN A 47 6.87 -1.82 4.24
N ILE A 48 6.75 -0.58 4.71
CA ILE A 48 6.29 -0.29 6.07
C ILE A 48 4.88 -0.83 6.31
N MET A 49 3.98 -0.73 5.32
CA MET A 49 2.62 -1.29 5.44
C MET A 49 2.64 -2.82 5.52
N ILE A 50 3.47 -3.50 4.75
CA ILE A 50 3.62 -4.96 4.77
C ILE A 50 4.08 -5.42 6.15
N ASP A 51 5.16 -4.83 6.64
CA ASP A 51 5.76 -5.18 7.93
C ASP A 51 4.82 -4.87 9.09
N PHE A 52 4.13 -3.74 9.04
CA PHE A 52 3.25 -3.30 10.12
C PHE A 52 1.90 -4.03 10.16
N LEU A 53 1.34 -4.38 9.01
CA LEU A 53 0.04 -5.06 8.92
C LEU A 53 0.18 -6.59 8.91
N GLY A 54 1.40 -7.13 8.89
CA GLY A 54 1.66 -8.56 8.81
C GLY A 54 1.10 -9.20 7.54
N ILE A 55 1.31 -8.55 6.40
CA ILE A 55 0.75 -9.03 5.12
C ILE A 55 1.61 -10.18 4.59
N GLU A 56 1.06 -11.40 4.62
CA GLU A 56 1.75 -12.61 4.15
C GLU A 56 1.96 -12.63 2.63
N ASN A 57 0.94 -12.21 1.86
CA ASN A 57 0.97 -12.22 0.40
C ASN A 57 0.85 -10.79 -0.17
N PRO A 58 1.91 -9.97 -0.09
CA PRO A 58 1.85 -8.57 -0.52
C PRO A 58 1.66 -8.42 -2.03
N SER A 59 2.07 -9.41 -2.81
CA SER A 59 1.90 -9.45 -4.28
C SER A 59 0.44 -9.34 -4.71
N GLU A 60 -0.47 -9.94 -3.94
CA GLU A 60 -1.90 -9.93 -4.26
C GLU A 60 -2.55 -8.56 -4.06
N ILE A 61 -1.96 -7.71 -3.24
CA ILE A 61 -2.49 -6.40 -2.86
C ILE A 61 -1.75 -5.28 -3.60
N PHE A 62 -0.42 -5.28 -3.55
CA PHE A 62 0.41 -4.18 -4.03
C PHE A 62 0.97 -4.41 -5.44
N PHE A 63 1.13 -5.66 -5.88
CA PHE A 63 1.80 -6.01 -7.14
C PHE A 63 0.85 -6.66 -8.16
N THR A 64 -0.39 -6.17 -8.28
CA THR A 64 -1.30 -6.61 -9.33
C THR A 64 -0.62 -6.45 -10.70
N LYS A 65 -0.75 -7.48 -11.55
CA LYS A 65 -0.05 -7.79 -12.83
C LYS A 65 0.22 -6.66 -13.86
N GLN A 66 -0.18 -5.43 -13.60
CA GLN A 66 0.07 -4.25 -14.44
C GLN A 66 1.36 -3.48 -14.08
N VAL A 67 2.27 -4.04 -13.27
CA VAL A 67 3.64 -3.49 -13.21
C VAL A 67 4.36 -3.94 -14.47
N THR A 68 4.11 -3.23 -15.57
CA THR A 68 4.71 -3.50 -16.88
C THR A 68 6.23 -3.41 -16.76
N LEU A 69 6.89 -4.45 -17.25
CA LEU A 69 8.32 -4.62 -17.54
C LEU A 69 8.94 -3.43 -18.28
N LYS A 70 9.08 -2.26 -17.63
CA LYS A 70 9.74 -1.08 -18.21
C LYS A 70 11.05 -0.71 -17.51
N ASP A 71 11.25 -1.17 -16.27
CA ASP A 71 12.40 -0.75 -15.46
C ASP A 71 13.53 -1.80 -15.37
N THR A 72 13.51 -2.88 -16.17
CA THR A 72 14.58 -3.89 -16.19
C THR A 72 15.45 -3.86 -17.47
N LYS A 73 15.32 -2.83 -18.30
CA LYS A 73 16.26 -2.60 -19.42
C LYS A 73 16.95 -1.25 -19.22
N ASN A 74 17.93 -1.21 -18.32
CA ASN A 74 19.06 -0.27 -18.40
C ASN A 74 20.12 -0.69 -17.37
N ASN A 75 20.92 -1.70 -17.72
CA ASN A 75 22.33 -1.77 -17.35
C ASN A 75 23.06 -2.66 -18.35
#